data_AF-A0AAW8L440-F1
#
_entry.id   AF-A0AAW8L440-F1
#
_cell.length_a   1.000
_cell.length_b   1.000
_cell.length_c   1.000
_cell.angle_alpha   90.00
_cell.angle_beta   90.00
_cell.angle_gamma   90.00
#
_symmetry.space_group_name_H-M   'P 1'
#
loop_
_entity.id
_entity.type
_entity.pdbx_description
1 polymer ?
#
loop_
_entity_poly.entity_id
_entity_poly.type
_entity_poly.pdbx_seq_one_letter_code
_entity_poly.pdbx_strand_id
1 'polypeptide(L)'
;SLITKAASGAVALTLASTLTGCNDSDDDSGSNNGGTTPVDPNKKPEKLTFTAVAKNHNDIVTVPEGYEANVIYALGDSINPKVGDWDDNNIPSGPSFQFRSGDCHDGMHYFGLNTSTNRFDESVSAEGLLVMNHEYINQTFLHPKGPTRVDGRRPEDEVIRETNAHGVSIVHIKKDPTTQQVTID
;
A
#
# COMPACT_ATOMS: atom_id res chain seq x y z
N SER A 1 14.35 -7.05 -35.44
CA SER A 1 15.72 -6.88 -35.96
C SER A 1 16.47 -6.02 -34.94
N LEU A 2 17.53 -6.59 -34.33
CA LEU A 2 18.60 -5.97 -33.53
C LEU A 2 18.14 -5.02 -32.40
N ILE A 3 18.33 -5.33 -31.11
CA ILE A 3 19.66 -5.40 -30.46
C ILE A 3 19.77 -6.60 -29.52
N THR A 4 20.95 -7.22 -29.62
CA THR A 4 21.42 -8.40 -28.89
C THR A 4 22.35 -7.95 -27.76
N LYS A 5 22.19 -8.56 -26.57
CA LYS A 5 23.13 -8.70 -25.44
C LYS A 5 23.82 -7.44 -24.88
N ALA A 6 23.46 -7.10 -23.65
CA ALA A 6 24.43 -6.72 -22.62
C ALA A 6 24.19 -7.59 -21.38
N ALA A 7 25.19 -8.36 -20.99
CA ALA A 7 25.26 -9.00 -19.69
C ALA A 7 25.73 -7.94 -18.69
N SER A 8 24.85 -7.54 -17.78
CA SER A 8 25.21 -6.82 -16.57
C SER A 8 24.54 -7.56 -15.41
N GLY A 9 25.36 -8.17 -14.56
CA GLY A 9 24.90 -8.78 -13.33
C GLY A 9 24.25 -7.71 -12.47
N ALA A 10 22.94 -7.82 -12.26
CA ALA A 10 22.26 -7.11 -11.20
C ALA A 10 22.49 -7.91 -9.92
N VAL A 11 23.31 -7.36 -9.02
CA VAL A 11 23.30 -7.73 -7.62
C VAL A 11 21.86 -7.50 -7.15
N ALA A 12 21.17 -8.57 -6.78
CA ALA A 12 19.94 -8.44 -6.01
C ALA A 12 20.34 -7.83 -4.66
N LEU A 13 20.20 -6.52 -4.51
CA LEU A 13 20.09 -5.91 -3.20
C LEU A 13 18.76 -6.42 -2.62
N THR A 14 18.82 -7.57 -1.95
CA THR A 14 17.81 -7.95 -0.97
C THR A 14 17.86 -6.90 0.13
N LEU A 15 17.08 -5.83 -0.02
CA LEU A 15 16.58 -5.08 1.11
C LEU A 15 15.57 -5.98 1.82
N ALA A 16 16.11 -6.91 2.61
CA ALA A 16 15.34 -7.58 3.65
C ALA A 16 15.09 -6.53 4.74
N SER A 17 14.06 -5.70 4.55
CA SER A 17 13.42 -5.03 5.67
C SER A 17 12.70 -6.11 6.47
N THR A 18 13.44 -6.81 7.32
CA THR A 18 12.84 -7.56 8.42
C THR A 18 12.15 -6.54 9.30
N LEU A 19 10.82 -6.51 9.26
CA LEU A 19 10.03 -5.82 10.26
C LEU A 19 10.23 -6.58 11.58
N THR A 20 11.25 -6.18 12.35
CA THR A 20 11.46 -6.61 13.73
C THR A 20 10.81 -5.58 14.64
N GLY A 21 9.57 -5.84 15.05
CA GLY A 21 9.00 -5.27 16.28
C GLY A 21 9.20 -6.29 17.39
N CYS A 22 10.24 -6.10 18.21
CA CYS A 22 10.40 -6.84 19.45
C CYS A 22 10.08 -5.87 20.59
N ASN A 23 8.83 -5.81 21.02
CA ASN A 23 8.50 -5.20 22.31
C ASN A 23 8.69 -6.25 23.42
N ASP A 24 9.76 -6.07 24.18
CA ASP A 24 10.00 -6.74 25.44
C ASP A 24 9.05 -6.15 26.50
N SER A 25 8.21 -6.98 27.08
CA SER A 25 7.39 -6.62 28.25
C SER A 25 7.31 -7.86 29.12
N ASP A 26 8.29 -7.94 30.03
CA ASP A 26 8.26 -8.79 31.21
C ASP A 26 6.94 -8.58 31.96
N ASP A 27 6.08 -9.59 31.98
CA ASP A 27 5.09 -9.77 33.05
C ASP A 27 4.99 -11.26 33.37
N ASP A 28 5.75 -11.63 34.40
CA ASP A 28 5.75 -12.94 35.04
C ASP A 28 4.44 -13.13 35.81
N SER A 29 3.56 -14.02 35.33
CA SER A 29 2.45 -14.54 36.13
C SER A 29 1.99 -15.90 35.60
N GLY A 30 2.44 -16.94 36.28
CA GLY A 30 2.16 -18.33 35.92
C GLY A 30 0.67 -18.70 35.97
N SER A 31 0.25 -19.50 34.99
CA SER A 31 -0.78 -20.52 35.19
C SER A 31 -0.64 -21.60 34.11
N ASN A 32 -0.38 -22.82 34.59
CA ASN A 32 -0.35 -24.05 33.80
C ASN A 32 -1.76 -24.35 33.27
N ASN A 33 -1.94 -24.31 31.95
CA ASN A 33 -3.02 -25.03 31.28
C ASN A 33 -2.49 -25.56 29.95
N GLY A 34 -2.78 -26.84 29.65
CA GLY A 34 -2.21 -27.64 28.56
C GLY A 34 -2.44 -27.10 27.15
N GLY A 35 -1.73 -26.04 26.79
CA GLY A 35 -1.74 -25.38 25.50
C GLY A 35 -0.59 -25.85 24.62
N THR A 36 -0.83 -25.80 23.31
CA THR A 36 0.20 -25.80 22.27
C THR A 36 1.43 -25.03 22.73
N THR A 37 2.62 -25.65 22.65
CA THR A 37 3.91 -25.01 22.97
C THR A 37 3.93 -23.58 22.42
N PRO A 38 4.23 -22.57 23.26
CA PRO A 38 4.39 -21.20 22.79
C PRO A 38 5.32 -21.18 21.59
N VAL A 39 4.86 -20.57 20.50
CA VAL A 39 5.69 -20.39 19.31
C VAL A 39 6.81 -19.44 19.74
N ASP A 40 8.05 -19.92 19.75
CA ASP A 40 9.21 -19.05 19.96
C ASP A 40 9.22 -18.02 18.82
N PRO A 41 8.98 -16.72 19.09
CA PRO A 41 8.90 -15.69 18.07
C PRO A 41 10.25 -15.51 17.35
N ASN A 42 11.35 -15.99 17.93
CA ASN A 42 12.69 -15.95 17.34
C ASN A 42 13.04 -17.20 16.52
N LYS A 43 12.19 -18.22 16.51
CA LYS A 43 12.45 -19.43 15.73
C LYS A 43 12.24 -19.14 14.24
N LYS A 44 13.35 -19.03 13.52
CA LYS A 44 13.35 -18.85 12.07
C LYS A 44 12.57 -19.97 11.36
N PRO A 45 11.69 -19.64 10.38
CA PRO A 45 11.03 -20.66 9.57
C PRO A 45 12.05 -21.51 8.82
N GLU A 46 11.91 -22.84 8.88
CA GLU A 46 12.80 -23.78 8.19
C GLU A 46 12.46 -23.91 6.70
N LYS A 47 11.21 -23.63 6.31
CA LYS A 47 10.73 -23.68 4.92
C LYS A 47 9.58 -22.71 4.67
N LEU A 48 9.40 -22.34 3.41
CA LEU A 48 8.17 -21.69 2.93
C LEU A 48 7.10 -22.77 2.70
N THR A 49 5.84 -22.44 2.97
CA THR A 49 4.71 -23.38 2.89
C THR A 49 3.85 -23.22 1.64
N PHE A 50 4.15 -22.25 0.78
CA PHE A 50 3.45 -22.00 -0.48
C PHE A 50 4.26 -22.50 -1.68
N THR A 51 3.56 -22.89 -2.75
CA THR A 51 4.19 -23.21 -4.04
C THR A 51 4.55 -21.90 -4.75
N ALA A 52 5.81 -21.77 -5.19
CA ALA A 52 6.26 -20.59 -5.92
C ALA A 52 5.50 -20.39 -7.24
N VAL A 53 5.13 -19.15 -7.53
CA VAL A 53 4.42 -18.78 -8.77
C VAL A 53 5.42 -18.69 -9.92
N ALA A 54 5.06 -19.27 -11.08
CA ALA A 54 5.88 -19.19 -12.28
C ALA A 54 5.87 -17.76 -12.88
N LYS A 55 7.03 -17.33 -13.41
CA LYS A 55 7.14 -16.06 -14.14
C LYS A 55 6.19 -16.04 -15.33
N ASN A 56 5.53 -14.91 -15.55
CA ASN A 56 4.64 -14.68 -16.67
C ASN A 56 4.68 -13.20 -17.09
N HIS A 57 4.07 -12.87 -18.23
CA HIS A 57 3.93 -11.49 -18.74
C HIS A 57 2.46 -11.06 -18.76
N ASN A 58 1.61 -11.66 -17.92
CA ASN A 58 0.20 -11.31 -17.89
C ASN A 58 0.05 -9.95 -17.20
N ASP A 59 -0.89 -9.15 -17.65
CA ASP A 59 -1.21 -7.85 -17.05
C ASP A 59 -2.16 -8.02 -15.85
N ILE A 60 -1.76 -8.90 -14.91
CA ILE A 60 -2.49 -9.23 -13.68
C ILE A 60 -1.50 -9.57 -12.56
N VAL A 61 -1.94 -9.44 -11.31
CA VAL A 61 -1.20 -9.97 -10.16
C VAL A 61 -1.49 -11.47 -10.03
N THR A 62 -0.47 -12.32 -10.18
CA THR A 62 -0.58 -13.77 -9.94
C THR A 62 -0.03 -14.13 -8.57
N VAL A 63 -0.85 -14.77 -7.73
CA VAL A 63 -0.51 -15.19 -6.36
C VAL A 63 -0.50 -16.73 -6.24
N PRO A 64 0.11 -17.31 -5.19
CA PRO A 64 0.06 -18.75 -4.95
C PRO A 64 -1.38 -19.26 -4.75
N GLU A 65 -1.58 -20.57 -4.95
CA GLU A 65 -2.87 -21.21 -4.67
C GLU A 65 -3.30 -21.00 -3.21
N GLY A 66 -4.57 -20.64 -3.00
CA GLY A 66 -5.14 -20.32 -1.69
C GLY A 66 -4.91 -18.88 -1.22
N TYR A 67 -4.30 -18.02 -2.04
CA TYR A 67 -4.13 -16.59 -1.77
C TYR A 67 -4.97 -15.73 -2.71
N GLU A 68 -5.26 -14.50 -2.27
CA GLU A 68 -5.98 -13.47 -3.02
C GLU A 68 -5.22 -12.14 -2.95
N ALA A 69 -5.40 -11.30 -3.98
CA ALA A 69 -4.90 -9.94 -4.02
C ALA A 69 -6.07 -8.98 -4.27
N ASN A 70 -6.19 -7.94 -3.44
CA ASN A 70 -7.27 -6.96 -3.50
C ASN A 70 -6.69 -5.55 -3.54
N VAL A 71 -7.31 -4.66 -4.31
CA VAL A 71 -6.97 -3.23 -4.33
C VAL A 71 -7.57 -2.56 -3.10
N ILE A 72 -6.76 -1.78 -2.37
CA ILE A 72 -7.18 -1.07 -1.13
C ILE A 72 -7.34 0.43 -1.41
N TYR A 73 -6.36 1.04 -2.09
CA TYR A 73 -6.35 2.47 -2.39
C TYR A 73 -5.65 2.66 -3.73
N ALA A 74 -6.38 3.05 -4.77
CA ALA A 74 -5.85 3.34 -6.10
C ALA A 74 -5.67 4.86 -6.28
N LEU A 75 -4.84 5.25 -7.25
CA LEU A 75 -4.73 6.64 -7.70
C LEU A 75 -6.12 7.26 -7.89
N GLY A 76 -6.36 8.43 -7.29
CA GLY A 76 -7.60 9.17 -7.46
C GLY A 76 -8.75 8.74 -6.54
N ASP A 77 -8.64 7.60 -5.83
CA ASP A 77 -9.61 7.20 -4.80
C ASP A 77 -9.74 8.30 -3.75
N SER A 78 -10.97 8.66 -3.40
CA SER A 78 -11.25 9.73 -2.45
C SER A 78 -11.37 9.21 -1.02
N ILE A 79 -10.71 9.88 -0.08
CA ILE A 79 -10.91 9.66 1.37
C ILE A 79 -11.99 10.58 1.95
N ASN A 80 -12.53 11.49 1.14
CA ASN A 80 -13.60 12.40 1.57
C ASN A 80 -14.92 11.95 0.93
N PRO A 81 -15.93 11.51 1.71
CA PRO A 81 -17.19 11.01 1.16
C PRO A 81 -18.02 12.09 0.44
N LYS A 82 -17.66 13.38 0.58
CA LYS A 82 -18.29 14.48 -0.17
C LYS A 82 -17.67 14.70 -1.55
N VAL A 83 -16.53 14.08 -1.82
CA VAL A 83 -15.83 14.14 -3.10
C VAL A 83 -16.09 12.80 -3.78
N GLY A 84 -16.87 12.84 -4.88
CA GLY A 84 -17.23 11.62 -5.61
C GLY A 84 -16.04 10.92 -6.24
N ASP A 85 -16.29 9.71 -6.71
CA ASP A 85 -15.29 8.85 -7.34
C ASP A 85 -14.65 9.51 -8.57
N TRP A 86 -13.49 8.99 -8.96
CA TRP A 86 -12.82 9.39 -10.18
C TRP A 86 -13.66 9.01 -11.42
N ASP A 87 -13.81 9.95 -12.36
CA ASP A 87 -14.48 9.73 -13.64
C ASP A 87 -13.65 10.36 -14.77
N ASP A 88 -13.12 9.54 -15.67
CA ASP A 88 -12.34 9.97 -16.84
C ASP A 88 -13.15 10.88 -17.78
N ASN A 89 -14.48 10.77 -17.78
CA ASN A 89 -15.37 11.59 -18.60
C ASN A 89 -15.68 12.95 -17.94
N ASN A 90 -15.60 13.01 -16.62
CA ASN A 90 -15.83 14.21 -15.82
C ASN A 90 -14.65 14.46 -14.87
N ILE A 91 -13.50 14.76 -15.50
CA ILE A 91 -12.20 14.88 -14.83
C ILE A 91 -12.33 15.76 -13.57
N PRO A 92 -12.08 15.20 -12.37
CA PRO A 92 -12.12 15.95 -11.13
C PRO A 92 -11.17 17.14 -11.14
N SER A 93 -11.57 18.24 -10.51
CA SER A 93 -10.73 19.43 -10.40
C SER A 93 -9.40 19.12 -9.71
N GLY A 94 -8.32 19.80 -10.09
CA GLY A 94 -7.01 19.63 -9.48
C GLY A 94 -7.02 19.82 -7.96
N PRO A 95 -7.71 20.83 -7.41
CA PRO A 95 -7.87 20.96 -5.95
C PRO A 95 -8.54 19.77 -5.26
N SER A 96 -9.31 18.93 -5.96
CA SER A 96 -9.90 17.73 -5.35
C SER A 96 -8.86 16.70 -4.94
N PHE A 97 -7.65 16.71 -5.53
CA PHE A 97 -6.58 15.78 -5.21
C PHE A 97 -6.02 15.94 -3.80
N GLN A 98 -6.31 17.04 -3.10
CA GLN A 98 -5.98 17.15 -1.68
C GLN A 98 -6.70 16.09 -0.81
N PHE A 99 -7.78 15.48 -1.34
CA PHE A 99 -8.58 14.45 -0.68
C PHE A 99 -8.51 13.11 -1.42
N ARG A 100 -7.64 12.98 -2.41
CA ARG A 100 -7.52 11.76 -3.21
C ARG A 100 -6.17 11.12 -3.01
N SER A 101 -6.09 9.84 -3.33
CA SER A 101 -4.82 9.14 -3.43
C SER A 101 -3.95 9.81 -4.49
N GLY A 102 -2.67 9.99 -4.16
CA GLY A 102 -1.67 10.42 -5.13
C GLY A 102 -1.27 9.30 -6.09
N ASP A 103 -0.26 9.58 -6.90
CA ASP A 103 0.20 8.70 -7.97
C ASP A 103 1.48 7.96 -7.55
N CYS A 104 1.72 6.82 -8.22
CA CYS A 104 2.92 6.01 -8.09
C CYS A 104 3.31 5.79 -6.61
N HIS A 105 2.43 5.09 -5.89
CA HIS A 105 2.64 4.74 -4.49
C HIS A 105 4.00 4.05 -4.30
N ASP A 106 4.71 4.42 -3.25
CA ASP A 106 6.03 3.85 -2.93
C ASP A 106 6.08 3.42 -1.45
N GLY A 107 7.12 3.84 -0.71
CA GLY A 107 7.33 3.46 0.68
C GLY A 107 6.09 3.66 1.54
N MET A 108 5.78 2.64 2.34
CA MET A 108 4.60 2.62 3.20
C MET A 108 4.90 2.00 4.57
N HIS A 109 4.11 2.37 5.57
CA HIS A 109 4.17 1.81 6.92
C HIS A 109 2.76 1.69 7.52
N TYR A 110 2.52 0.63 8.28
CA TYR A 110 1.26 0.40 8.97
C TYR A 110 1.44 0.59 10.48
N PHE A 111 0.54 1.37 11.08
CA PHE A 111 0.51 1.66 12.51
C PHE A 111 -0.75 1.06 13.12
N GLY A 112 -0.61 -0.03 13.88
CA GLY A 112 -1.74 -0.68 14.56
C GLY A 112 -2.41 0.25 15.57
N LEU A 113 -3.74 0.28 15.57
CA LEU A 113 -4.55 1.10 16.47
C LEU A 113 -5.32 0.21 17.45
N ASN A 114 -4.92 0.27 18.71
CA ASN A 114 -5.67 -0.39 19.78
C ASN A 114 -6.91 0.44 20.12
N THR A 115 -8.08 0.00 19.63
CA THR A 115 -9.36 0.72 19.79
C THR A 115 -9.86 0.81 21.24
N SER A 116 -9.37 -0.04 22.14
CA SER A 116 -9.71 0.05 23.57
C SER A 116 -8.97 1.19 24.25
N THR A 117 -7.75 1.50 23.80
CA THR A 117 -6.91 2.55 24.40
C THR A 117 -6.78 3.81 23.54
N ASN A 118 -7.21 3.75 22.28
CA ASN A 118 -6.98 4.76 21.24
C ASN A 118 -5.50 5.14 21.10
N ARG A 119 -4.60 4.16 21.19
CA ARG A 119 -3.16 4.34 21.04
C ARG A 119 -2.56 3.38 20.03
N PHE A 120 -1.39 3.75 19.55
CA PHE A 120 -0.54 2.87 18.77
C PHE A 120 -0.21 1.60 19.55
N ASP A 121 -0.29 0.47 18.87
CA ASP A 121 0.05 -0.86 19.39
C ASP A 121 0.56 -1.71 18.21
N GLU A 122 1.85 -2.04 18.21
CA GLU A 122 2.47 -2.79 17.12
C GLU A 122 1.96 -4.23 17.01
N SER A 123 1.33 -4.76 18.05
CA SER A 123 0.76 -6.10 18.04
C SER A 123 -0.61 -6.18 17.34
N VAL A 124 -1.25 -5.02 17.09
CA VAL A 124 -2.58 -4.95 16.47
C VAL A 124 -2.47 -4.88 14.95
N SER A 125 -3.08 -5.86 14.26
CA SER A 125 -3.13 -5.94 12.79
C SER A 125 -4.54 -5.92 12.19
N ALA A 126 -5.57 -5.76 13.02
CA ALA A 126 -6.97 -5.76 12.58
C ALA A 126 -7.48 -4.35 12.18
N GLU A 127 -6.90 -3.30 12.74
CA GLU A 127 -7.30 -1.91 12.53
C GLU A 127 -6.11 -0.99 12.79
N GLY A 128 -5.91 0.03 11.94
CA GLY A 128 -4.75 0.89 12.04
C GLY A 128 -4.64 1.92 10.92
N LEU A 129 -3.59 2.73 10.96
CA LEU A 129 -3.29 3.73 9.94
C LEU A 129 -2.29 3.17 8.94
N LEU A 130 -2.62 3.18 7.66
CA LEU A 130 -1.67 2.97 6.57
C LEU A 130 -1.15 4.34 6.10
N VAL A 131 0.16 4.54 6.22
CA VAL A 131 0.86 5.74 5.77
C VAL A 131 1.68 5.38 4.54
N MET A 132 1.49 6.10 3.44
CA MET A 132 2.15 5.77 2.17
C MET A 132 2.55 7.00 1.38
N ASN A 133 3.71 6.92 0.74
CA ASN A 133 4.26 7.97 -0.11
C ASN A 133 3.66 7.91 -1.52
N HIS A 134 3.57 9.08 -2.16
CA HIS A 134 3.27 9.29 -3.58
C HIS A 134 4.47 9.98 -4.22
N GLU A 135 5.31 9.22 -4.93
CA GLU A 135 6.68 9.64 -5.29
C GLU A 135 6.72 10.57 -6.51
N TYR A 136 6.00 10.20 -7.57
CA TYR A 136 5.97 10.92 -8.83
C TYR A 136 4.64 10.72 -9.53
N ILE A 137 4.44 11.40 -10.66
CA ILE A 137 3.23 11.27 -11.47
C ILE A 137 3.52 10.69 -12.85
N ASN A 138 2.55 9.95 -13.38
CA ASN A 138 2.48 9.64 -14.79
C ASN A 138 1.40 10.51 -15.45
N GLN A 139 1.82 11.64 -16.02
CA GLN A 139 0.91 12.63 -16.65
C GLN A 139 -0.01 12.02 -17.71
N THR A 140 0.40 10.93 -18.37
CA THR A 140 -0.43 10.27 -19.39
C THR A 140 -1.69 9.66 -18.79
N PHE A 141 -1.61 9.15 -17.55
CA PHE A 141 -2.73 8.51 -16.86
C PHE A 141 -3.43 9.47 -15.90
N LEU A 142 -2.70 10.41 -15.30
CA LEU A 142 -3.26 11.44 -14.42
C LEU A 142 -4.17 12.44 -15.18
N HIS A 143 -3.93 12.62 -16.47
CA HIS A 143 -4.75 13.43 -17.36
C HIS A 143 -5.39 12.54 -18.43
N PRO A 144 -6.67 12.12 -18.27
CA PRO A 144 -7.32 11.19 -19.20
C PRO A 144 -7.35 11.66 -20.67
N LYS A 145 -7.32 12.97 -20.89
CA LYS A 145 -7.27 13.60 -22.23
C LYS A 145 -5.85 14.01 -22.65
N GLY A 146 -4.85 13.60 -21.87
CA GLY A 146 -3.48 14.05 -21.95
C GLY A 146 -3.25 15.43 -21.31
N PRO A 147 -2.00 15.71 -20.92
CA PRO A 147 -1.58 17.01 -20.41
C PRO A 147 -1.80 18.14 -21.45
N THR A 148 -2.35 19.29 -21.06
CA THR A 148 -2.60 20.42 -21.97
C THR A 148 -1.66 21.63 -21.75
N ARG A 149 -1.66 22.55 -22.72
CA ARG A 149 -0.99 23.86 -22.63
C ARG A 149 -1.87 24.96 -23.21
N VAL A 150 -1.91 26.10 -22.53
CA VAL A 150 -2.53 27.35 -23.00
C VAL A 150 -1.44 28.42 -23.05
N ASP A 151 -1.23 29.02 -24.22
CA ASP A 151 -0.15 29.99 -24.47
C ASP A 151 1.24 29.49 -24.02
N GLY A 152 1.50 28.19 -24.26
CA GLY A 152 2.75 27.52 -23.90
C GLY A 152 2.88 27.12 -22.42
N ARG A 153 1.91 27.46 -21.57
CA ARG A 153 1.93 27.21 -20.11
C ARG A 153 0.98 26.08 -19.73
N ARG A 154 1.34 25.34 -18.67
CA ARG A 154 0.45 24.36 -18.03
C ARG A 154 -0.74 25.09 -17.40
N PRO A 155 -2.00 24.67 -17.61
CA PRO A 155 -3.14 25.25 -16.90
C PRO A 155 -3.01 25.07 -15.39
N GLU A 156 -3.45 26.07 -14.64
CA GLU A 156 -3.38 26.07 -13.17
C GLU A 156 -4.01 24.83 -12.54
N ASP A 157 -5.19 24.42 -13.02
CA ASP A 157 -5.88 23.22 -12.52
C ASP A 157 -5.04 21.94 -12.68
N GLU A 158 -4.33 21.79 -13.81
CA GLU A 158 -3.43 20.67 -14.00
C GLU A 158 -2.20 20.77 -13.09
N VAL A 159 -1.59 21.95 -12.92
CA VAL A 159 -0.47 22.13 -11.97
C VAL A 159 -0.87 21.74 -10.55
N ILE A 160 -2.06 22.18 -10.10
CA ILE A 160 -2.55 21.86 -8.76
C ILE A 160 -2.81 20.35 -8.63
N ARG A 161 -3.39 19.71 -9.65
CA ARG A 161 -3.58 18.25 -9.70
C ARG A 161 -2.24 17.53 -9.57
N GLU A 162 -1.31 17.87 -10.44
CA GLU A 162 0.03 17.29 -10.50
C GLU A 162 0.74 17.45 -9.16
N THR A 163 0.67 18.63 -8.53
CA THR A 163 1.29 18.89 -7.22
C THR A 163 0.65 18.08 -6.10
N ASN A 164 -0.68 18.08 -6.01
CA ASN A 164 -1.41 17.36 -4.96
C ASN A 164 -1.35 15.84 -5.10
N ALA A 165 -0.99 15.33 -6.28
CA ALA A 165 -0.78 13.91 -6.50
C ALA A 165 0.56 13.38 -5.92
N HIS A 166 1.38 14.24 -5.32
CA HIS A 166 2.60 13.85 -4.60
C HIS A 166 2.41 13.97 -3.09
N GLY A 167 3.35 13.40 -2.33
CA GLY A 167 3.43 13.58 -0.88
C GLY A 167 3.10 12.30 -0.13
N VAL A 168 2.18 12.38 0.84
CA VAL A 168 1.85 11.26 1.73
C VAL A 168 0.35 11.21 1.95
N SER A 169 -0.24 10.01 1.86
CA SER A 169 -1.57 9.74 2.42
C SER A 169 -1.46 9.00 3.74
N ILE A 170 -2.38 9.34 4.65
CA ILE A 170 -2.62 8.61 5.89
C ILE A 170 -4.08 8.18 5.83
N VAL A 171 -4.31 6.87 5.72
CA VAL A 171 -5.67 6.30 5.62
C VAL A 171 -5.91 5.36 6.79
N HIS A 172 -7.08 5.46 7.41
CA HIS A 172 -7.52 4.50 8.40
C HIS A 172 -8.03 3.25 7.68
N ILE A 173 -7.54 2.08 8.09
CA ILE A 173 -7.94 0.80 7.51
C ILE A 173 -8.43 -0.16 8.57
N LYS A 174 -9.45 -0.94 8.18
CA LYS A 174 -10.06 -1.98 9.01
C LYS A 174 -10.15 -3.28 8.23
N LYS A 175 -9.90 -4.37 8.94
CA LYS A 175 -10.02 -5.72 8.42
C LYS A 175 -11.28 -6.39 8.98
N ASP A 176 -12.13 -6.90 8.10
CA ASP A 176 -13.28 -7.71 8.50
C ASP A 176 -12.79 -9.06 9.08
N PRO A 177 -13.18 -9.45 10.30
CA PRO A 177 -12.69 -10.68 10.93
C PRO A 177 -13.22 -11.97 10.25
N THR A 178 -14.31 -11.86 9.48
CA THR A 178 -14.96 -12.99 8.81
C THR A 178 -14.50 -13.11 7.37
N THR A 179 -14.61 -12.03 6.59
CA THR A 179 -14.28 -12.02 5.17
C THR A 179 -12.81 -11.74 4.89
N GLN A 180 -12.07 -11.24 5.88
CA GLN A 180 -10.67 -10.79 5.76
C GLN A 180 -10.49 -9.58 4.82
N GLN A 181 -11.59 -8.99 4.33
CA GLN A 181 -11.55 -7.80 3.48
C GLN A 181 -11.00 -6.61 4.26
N VAL A 182 -10.13 -5.84 3.62
CA VAL A 182 -9.59 -4.58 4.16
C VAL A 182 -10.29 -3.41 3.49
N THR A 183 -10.79 -2.47 4.28
CA THR A 183 -11.50 -1.26 3.82
C THR A 183 -10.91 -0.01 4.43
N ILE A 184 -11.00 1.10 3.71
CA ILE A 184 -10.74 2.45 4.24
C ILE A 184 -12.06 3.03 4.80
N ASP A 185 -12.02 3.69 5.95
CA ASP A 185 -13.17 4.30 6.64
C ASP A 185 -12.97 5.78 7.04
#